data_AF-A0A377ZDD9-F1
#
_entry.id   AF-A0A377ZDD9-F1
#
_cell.length_a   1.000
_cell.length_b   1.000
_cell.length_c   1.000
_cell.angle_alpha   90.00
_cell.angle_beta   90.00
_cell.angle_gamma   90.00
#
_symmetry.space_group_name_H-M   'P 1'
#
loop_
_entity.id
_entity.type
_entity.pdbx_description
1 polymer ?
#
loop_
_entity_poly.entity_id
_entity_poly.type
_entity_poly.pdbx_seq_one_letter_code
_entity_poly.pdbx_strand_id
1 'polypeptide(L)' 'MRKRLVEYHQMTAPLIGYYTKEAQAGNTKYAKVDGTKAVADVRAELEKILG' A
#
# COMPACT_ATOMS: atom_id res chain seq x y z
N MET A 1 21.65 1.83 -9.81
CA MET A 1 20.58 1.24 -8.99
C MET A 1 19.58 2.24 -8.36
N ARG A 2 19.70 3.57 -8.54
CA ARG A 2 18.72 4.55 -8.00
C ARG A 2 17.55 4.87 -8.94
N LYS A 3 17.73 4.69 -10.26
CA LYS A 3 16.70 5.00 -11.29
C LYS A 3 15.37 4.26 -11.03
N ARG A 4 15.41 2.95 -10.80
CA ARG A 4 14.21 2.15 -10.53
C ARG A 4 13.42 2.61 -9.31
N LEU A 5 14.11 3.04 -8.23
CA LEU A 5 13.44 3.53 -7.02
C LEU A 5 12.76 4.89 -7.26
N VAL A 6 13.44 5.78 -7.99
CA VAL A 6 12.91 7.09 -8.37
C VAL A 6 11.71 6.95 -9.31
N GLU A 7 11.83 6.11 -10.35
CA GLU A 7 10.75 5.80 -11.28
C GLU A 7 9.56 5.17 -10.55
N TYR A 8 9.80 4.21 -9.65
CA TYR A 8 8.75 3.62 -8.82
C TYR A 8 8.02 4.70 -8.00
N HIS A 9 8.74 5.54 -7.24
CA HIS A 9 8.12 6.60 -6.46
C HIS A 9 7.30 7.58 -7.31
N GLN A 10 7.82 8.00 -8.47
CA GLN A 10 7.12 8.91 -9.37
C GLN A 10 5.85 8.29 -9.96
N MET A 11 5.89 7.00 -10.33
CA MET A 11 4.76 6.32 -10.96
C MET A 11 3.71 5.83 -9.95
N THR A 12 4.12 5.43 -8.74
CA THR A 12 3.18 4.85 -7.75
C THR A 12 2.58 5.87 -6.79
N ALA A 13 3.23 7.02 -6.55
CA ALA A 13 2.65 8.10 -5.75
C ALA A 13 1.25 8.54 -6.21
N PRO A 14 0.99 8.79 -7.51
CA PRO A 14 -0.35 9.15 -7.96
C PRO A 14 -1.36 7.99 -7.80
N LEU A 15 -0.93 6.74 -7.95
CA LEU A 15 -1.79 5.57 -7.76
C LEU A 15 -2.24 5.41 -6.30
N ILE A 16 -1.34 5.65 -5.33
CA ILE A 16 -1.70 5.66 -3.90
C ILE A 16 -2.78 6.70 -3.61
N GLY A 17 -2.62 7.92 -4.14
CA GLY A 17 -3.61 8.97 -4.02
C GLY A 17 -4.96 8.59 -4.63
N TYR A 18 -4.94 7.94 -5.80
CA TYR A 18 -6.15 7.44 -6.46
C TYR A 18 -6.90 6.42 -5.58
N TYR A 19 -6.24 5.35 -5.13
CA TYR A 19 -6.88 4.33 -4.30
C TYR A 19 -7.30 4.84 -2.91
N THR A 20 -6.57 5.81 -2.36
CA THR A 20 -6.98 6.46 -1.09
C THR A 20 -8.28 7.24 -1.29
N LYS A 21 -8.44 7.96 -2.40
CA LYS A 21 -9.68 8.67 -2.73
C LYS A 21 -10.84 7.70 -3.00
N GLU A 22 -10.60 6.62 -3.73
CA GLU A 22 -11.63 5.60 -3.95
C GLU A 22 -12.06 4.93 -2.65
N ALA A 23 -11.13 4.75 -1.70
CA ALA A 23 -11.47 4.22 -0.39
C ALA A 23 -12.28 5.20 0.45
N GLN A 24 -11.98 6.51 0.38
CA GLN A 24 -12.80 7.56 1.00
C GLN A 24 -14.20 7.65 0.38
N ALA A 25 -14.31 7.42 -0.93
CA ALA A 25 -15.58 7.38 -1.65
C ALA A 25 -16.40 6.10 -1.35
N GLY A 26 -15.84 5.13 -0.62
CA GLY A 26 -16.50 3.87 -0.28
C GLY A 26 -16.49 2.83 -1.41
N ASN A 27 -15.76 3.08 -2.50
CA ASN A 27 -15.67 2.18 -3.65
C ASN A 27 -14.71 1.00 -3.40
N THR A 28 -13.73 1.18 -2.51
CA THR A 28 -12.73 0.15 -2.19
C THR A 28 -12.22 0.28 -0.76
N LYS A 29 -11.45 -0.71 -0.28
CA LYS A 29 -10.72 -0.61 0.99
C LYS A 29 -9.24 -0.46 0.69
N TYR A 30 -8.67 0.67 1.08
CA TYR A 30 -7.23 0.91 0.97
C TYR A 30 -6.58 0.71 2.34
N ALA A 31 -5.55 -0.14 2.41
CA ALA A 31 -4.77 -0.37 3.62
C ALA A 31 -3.28 -0.34 3.30
N LYS A 32 -2.51 0.31 4.18
CA LYS A 32 -1.05 0.39 4.10
C LYS A 32 -0.44 -0.62 5.06
N VAL A 33 0.46 -1.46 4.57
CA VAL A 33 1.18 -2.46 5.36
C VAL A 33 2.66 -2.10 5.42
N ASP A 34 3.28 -2.30 6.59
CA ASP A 34 4.70 -2.03 6.78
C ASP A 34 5.53 -3.26 6.38
N GLY A 35 6.15 -3.21 5.21
CA GLY A 35 6.99 -4.29 4.67
C GLY A 35 8.37 -4.44 5.32
N THR A 36 8.73 -3.61 6.31
CA THR A 36 10.02 -3.74 7.03
C THR A 36 9.97 -4.73 8.19
N LYS A 37 8.76 -5.15 8.59
CA LYS A 37 8.52 -6.10 9.68
C LYS A 37 8.81 -7.54 9.27
N ALA A 38 8.85 -8.44 10.25
CA ALA A 38 8.96 -9.86 9.96
C ALA A 38 7.75 -10.34 9.15
N VAL A 39 7.98 -11.32 8.26
CA VAL A 39 6.93 -11.85 7.37
C VAL A 39 5.70 -12.34 8.15
N ALA A 40 5.91 -12.90 9.35
CA ALA A 40 4.84 -13.33 10.24
C ALA A 40 3.96 -12.16 10.72
N ASP A 41 4.57 -11.03 11.06
CA ASP A 41 3.85 -9.83 11.51
C ASP A 41 3.09 -9.16 10.36
N VAL A 42 3.71 -9.09 9.18
CA VAL A 42 3.09 -8.60 7.94
C VAL A 42 1.85 -9.44 7.60
N ARG A 43 1.96 -10.77 7.72
CA ARG A 43 0.83 -11.68 7.51
C ARG A 43 -0.28 -11.43 8.53
N ALA A 44 0.04 -11.29 9.81
CA ALA A 44 -0.95 -11.01 10.85
C ALA A 44 -1.67 -9.67 10.64
N GLU A 45 -0.96 -8.64 10.14
CA GLU A 45 -1.59 -7.37 9.75
C GLU A 45 -2.55 -7.54 8.57
N LEU A 46 -2.15 -8.29 7.54
CA LEU A 46 -3.00 -8.59 6.39
C LEU A 46 -4.26 -9.37 6.78
N GLU A 47 -4.13 -10.36 7.69
CA GLU A 47 -5.27 -11.11 8.21
C GLU A 47 -6.26 -10.20 8.97
N LYS A 48 -5.78 -9.16 9.68
CA LYS A 48 -6.66 -8.17 10.32
C LYS A 48 -7.35 -7.21 9.35
N ILE A 49 -6.72 -6.91 8.22
CA ILE A 49 -7.26 -6.00 7.20
C ILE A 49 -8.34 -6.69 6.36
N LEU A 50 -8.13 -7.98 6.07
CA LEU A 50 -9.00 -8.80 5.22
C LEU A 50 -10.05 -9.60 6.00
N GLY A 51 -9.87 -9.75 7.31
CA GLY A 51 -10.77 -10.46 8.23
C GLY A 51 -12.00 -9.69 8.64
#